data_AF-A0A929JTD5-F1
#
_entry.id   AF-A0A929JTD5-F1
#
_cell.length_a   1.000
_cell.length_b   1.000
_cell.length_c   1.000
_cell.angle_alpha   90.00
_cell.angle_beta   90.00
_cell.angle_gamma   90.00
#
_symmetry.space_group_name_H-M   'P 1'
#
loop_
_entity.id
_entity.type
_entity.pdbx_description
1 polymer ?
#
loop_
_entity_poly.entity_id
_entity_poly.type
_entity_poly.pdbx_seq_one_letter_code
_entity_poly.pdbx_strand_id
1 'polypeptide(L)' 'PGLSDFASIKYRDEEKILSNQSDPERFYIETILPDKLRLAQQYVDAISFQTDMKIIFETLKEVLGKQRRHAESVKCKGEE' A
#
# COMPACT_ATOMS: atom_id res chain seq x y z
N PRO A 1 9.03 0.76 -10.73
CA PRO A 1 9.89 -0.31 -10.16
C PRO A 1 11.02 -0.67 -11.14
N GLY A 2 12.23 -0.22 -10.85
CA GLY A 2 13.38 -0.29 -11.77
C GLY A 2 14.23 -1.55 -11.60
N LEU A 3 15.19 -1.70 -12.51
CA LEU A 3 16.21 -2.76 -12.61
C LEU A 3 17.08 -2.95 -11.34
N SER A 4 16.89 -2.12 -10.32
CA SER A 4 17.64 -2.13 -9.05
C SER A 4 16.66 -1.94 -7.89
N ASP A 5 16.26 -3.07 -7.30
CA ASP A 5 15.36 -3.21 -6.16
C ASP A 5 16.11 -3.93 -5.01
N PHE A 6 15.78 -3.63 -3.76
CA PHE A 6 16.22 -4.39 -2.58
C PHE A 6 15.96 -5.90 -2.70
N ALA A 7 14.86 -6.31 -3.34
CA ALA A 7 14.57 -7.69 -3.69
C ALA A 7 15.62 -8.27 -4.65
N SER A 8 16.06 -7.53 -5.68
CA SER A 8 17.11 -7.97 -6.61
C SER A 8 18.47 -8.10 -5.94
N ILE A 9 18.77 -7.25 -4.95
CA ILE A 9 20.00 -7.34 -4.14
C ILE A 9 19.95 -8.57 -3.23
N LYS A 10 18.83 -8.77 -2.52
CA LYS A 10 18.67 -9.86 -1.56
C LYS A 10 18.59 -11.23 -2.22
N TYR A 11 17.95 -11.31 -3.39
CA TYR A 11 17.72 -12.54 -4.14
C TYR A 11 18.58 -12.63 -5.41
N ARG A 12 19.77 -12.03 -5.40
CA ARG A 12 20.71 -12.10 -6.54
C ARG A 12 21.04 -13.54 -6.95
N ASP A 13 21.19 -14.44 -5.98
CA ASP A 13 21.51 -15.86 -6.20
C ASP A 13 20.27 -16.76 -6.01
N GLU A 14 19.09 -16.27 -6.35
CA GLU A 14 17.81 -16.98 -6.16
C GLU A 14 17.79 -18.38 -6.76
N GLU A 15 18.32 -18.58 -7.97
CA GLU A 15 18.41 -19.92 -8.57
C GLU A 15 19.22 -20.89 -7.70
N LYS A 16 20.26 -20.41 -7.04
CA LYS A 16 21.08 -21.24 -6.14
C LYS A 16 20.33 -21.58 -4.85
N ILE A 17 19.45 -20.69 -4.39
CA ILE A 17 18.60 -20.95 -3.22
C ILE A 17 17.52 -21.98 -3.59
N LEU A 18 16.86 -21.80 -4.74
CA LEU A 18 15.79 -22.69 -5.21
C LEU A 18 16.30 -24.08 -5.59
N SER A 19 17.48 -24.20 -6.20
CA SER A 19 18.08 -25.49 -6.56
C SER A 19 18.47 -26.36 -5.36
N ASN A 20 18.59 -25.78 -4.16
CA ASN A 20 18.83 -26.53 -2.92
C ASN A 20 17.54 -26.94 -2.19
N GLN A 21 16.36 -26.59 -2.72
CA GLN A 21 15.08 -26.93 -2.10
C GLN A 21 14.47 -28.17 -2.72
N SER A 22 13.82 -28.98 -1.89
CA SER A 22 13.09 -30.18 -2.32
C SER A 22 11.87 -29.86 -3.19
N ASP A 23 11.25 -28.70 -2.96
CA ASP A 23 10.15 -28.16 -3.77
C ASP A 23 10.39 -26.67 -4.02
N PRO A 24 11.07 -26.32 -5.11
CA PRO A 24 11.45 -24.94 -5.40
C PRO A 24 10.23 -24.04 -5.68
N GLU A 25 9.19 -24.56 -6.33
CA GLU A 25 7.99 -23.79 -6.65
C GLU A 25 7.25 -23.39 -5.38
N ARG A 26 7.05 -24.34 -4.47
CA ARG A 26 6.41 -24.06 -3.18
C ARG A 26 7.23 -23.12 -2.32
N PHE A 27 8.54 -23.33 -2.23
CA PHE A 27 9.42 -22.45 -1.46
C PHE A 27 9.43 -21.02 -2.02
N TYR A 28 9.38 -20.87 -3.35
CA TYR A 28 9.25 -19.58 -3.99
C TYR A 28 7.96 -18.87 -3.58
N ILE A 29 6.81 -19.54 -3.66
CA ILE A 29 5.49 -18.95 -3.36
C ILE A 29 5.35 -18.62 -1.86
N GLU A 30 5.72 -19.54 -0.98
CA GLU A 30 5.48 -19.40 0.46
C GLU A 30 6.51 -18.50 1.16
N THR A 31 7.73 -18.41 0.62
CA THR A 31 8.84 -17.70 1.29
C THR A 31 9.36 -16.51 0.50
N ILE A 32 9.82 -16.74 -0.75
CA ILE A 32 10.53 -15.71 -1.52
C ILE A 32 9.55 -14.61 -1.97
N LEU A 33 8.40 -15.00 -2.51
CA LEU A 33 7.41 -14.09 -3.07
C LEU A 33 6.87 -13.08 -2.04
N PRO A 34 6.35 -13.49 -0.85
CA PRO A 34 5.87 -12.54 0.14
C PRO A 34 6.97 -11.61 0.65
N ASP A 35 8.21 -12.08 0.80
CA ASP A 35 9.32 -11.23 1.23
C ASP A 35 9.77 -10.25 0.13
N LYS A 36 9.76 -10.65 -1.14
CA LYS A 36 9.96 -9.75 -2.28
C LYS A 36 8.90 -8.65 -2.33
N LEU A 37 7.62 -9.01 -2.14
CA LEU A 37 6.54 -8.03 -2.05
C LEU A 37 6.74 -7.07 -0.86
N ARG A 38 7.18 -7.57 0.29
CA ARG A 38 7.48 -6.74 1.47
C ARG A 38 8.61 -5.75 1.18
N LEU A 39 9.67 -6.17 0.50
CA LEU A 39 10.78 -5.30 0.11
C LEU A 39 10.35 -4.25 -0.92
N ALA A 40 9.51 -4.63 -1.88
CA ALA A 40 8.91 -3.70 -2.83
C ALA A 40 7.99 -2.69 -2.12
N GLN A 41 7.20 -3.14 -1.15
CA GLN A 41 6.35 -2.29 -0.32
C GLN A 41 7.21 -1.33 0.52
N GLN A 42 8.29 -1.81 1.14
CA GLN A 42 9.23 -0.95 1.87
C GLN A 42 9.89 0.10 0.97
N TYR A 43 10.22 -0.25 -0.27
CA TYR A 43 10.72 0.72 -1.26
C TYR A 43 9.67 1.77 -1.59
N VAL A 44 8.41 1.37 -1.80
CA VAL A 44 7.30 2.29 -2.05
C VAL A 44 6.96 3.14 -0.82
N ASP A 45 7.00 2.56 0.38
CA ASP A 45 6.72 3.27 1.64
C ASP A 45 7.83 4.27 1.99
N ALA A 46 9.10 3.92 1.69
CA ALA A 46 10.22 4.86 1.76
C ALA A 46 10.06 6.01 0.75
N ILE A 47 9.33 5.78 -0.35
CA ILE A 47 8.93 6.77 -1.34
C ILE A 47 7.51 7.27 -1.01
N SER A 48 7.36 8.01 0.09
CA SER A 48 6.24 8.92 0.36
C SER A 48 4.79 8.38 0.45
N PHE A 49 4.51 7.07 0.45
CA PHE A 49 3.12 6.54 0.55
C PHE A 49 2.38 7.02 1.82
N GLN A 50 3.11 7.21 2.93
CA GLN A 50 2.52 7.66 4.20
C GLN A 50 1.94 9.07 4.12
N THR A 51 2.55 9.95 3.32
CA THR A 51 2.09 11.33 3.13
C THR A 51 0.83 11.35 2.28
N ASP A 52 0.78 10.54 1.22
CA ASP A 52 -0.38 10.43 0.33
C ASP A 52 -1.59 9.83 1.05
N MET A 53 -1.40 8.77 1.84
CA MET A 53 -2.47 8.19 2.67
C MET A 53 -3.02 9.18 3.70
N LYS A 54 -2.14 10.01 4.30
CA LYS A 54 -2.55 11.05 5.25
C LYS A 54 -3.39 12.14 4.56
N ILE A 55 -2.99 12.58 3.37
CA ILE A 55 -3.75 13.57 2.59
C ILE A 55 -5.12 13.02 2.17
N ILE A 56 -5.19 11.76 1.74
CA ILE A 56 -6.46 11.09 1.41
C ILE A 56 -7.37 11.04 2.65
N PHE A 57 -6.83 10.68 3.81
CA PHE A 57 -7.60 10.61 5.06
C PHE A 57 -8.12 11.99 5.52
N GLU A 58 -7.28 13.02 5.43
CA GLU A 58 -7.67 14.40 5.75
C GLU A 58 -8.72 14.94 4.78
N THR A 59 -8.60 14.61 3.49
CA THR A 59 -9.60 14.97 2.47
C THR A 59 -10.94 14.27 2.73
N LEU A 60 -10.92 12.98 3.06
CA LEU A 60 -12.13 12.23 3.41
C LEU A 60 -12.81 12.80 4.66
N LYS A 61 -12.05 13.16 5.70
CA LYS A 61 -12.57 13.80 6.90
C LYS A 61 -13.24 15.15 6.58
N GLU A 62 -12.61 16.00 5.77
CA GLU A 62 -13.15 17.31 5.43
C GLU A 62 -14.42 17.20 4.57
N VAL A 63 -14.45 16.28 3.60
CA VAL A 63 -15.63 16.05 2.74
C VAL A 63 -16.78 15.43 3.52
N LEU A 64 -16.53 14.38 4.32
CA LEU A 64 -17.56 13.75 5.16
C LEU A 64 -18.02 14.68 6.31
N GLY A 65 -17.11 15.50 6.85
CA GLY A 65 -17.39 16.51 7.87
C GLY A 65 -18.20 17.70 7.34
N LYS A 66 -18.00 18.12 6.08
CA LYS A 66 -18.81 19.16 5.44
C LYS A 66 -20.25 18.74 5.19
N GLN A 67 -20.52 17.46 4.94
CA GLN A 67 -21.88 16.98 4.69
C GLN A 67 -22.79 17.07 5.93
N ARG A 68 -22.24 17.16 7.14
CA ARG A 68 -23.04 17.37 8.36
C ARG A 68 -23.46 18.83 8.61
N ARG A 69 -22.85 19.82 7.96
CA ARG A 69 -23.23 21.24 8.14
C ARG A 69 -24.16 21.80 7.06
N HIS A 70 -24.36 21.07 5.95
CA HIS A 70 -25.30 21.50 4.91
C HIS A 70 -26.71 20.94 5.08
N ALA A 71 -26.90 19.95 5.95
CA ALA A 71 -28.22 19.39 6.26
C ALA A 71 -29.01 20.22 7.31
N GLU A 72 -28.37 21.12 8.07
CA GLU A 72 -29.04 21.90 9.11
C GLU A 72 -29.56 23.27 8.61
N SER A 73 -29.07 23.80 7.48
CA SER A 73 -29.51 25.10 6.95
C SER A 73 -30.65 25.03 5.90
N VAL A 74 -31.22 23.85 5.62
CA VAL A 74 -32.35 23.68 4.66
C VAL A 74 -33.65 23.27 5.37
N LYS A 75 -33.83 23.61 6.66
CA LYS A 75 -35.08 23.36 7.40
C LYS A 75 -35.67 24.58 8.12
N CYS A 76 -35.33 25.80 7.70
CA CYS A 76 -35.92 27.03 8.27
C CYS A 76 -36.51 27.99 7.23
N LYS A 77 -37.06 27.49 6.12
CA LYS A 77 -37.85 28.34 5.20
C LYS A 77 -38.97 27.52 4.56
N GLY A 78 -40.08 27.40 5.27
CA GLY A 78 -41.26 26.70 4.79
C GLY A 78 -42.34 26.56 5.86
N GLU A 79 -42.73 27.67 6.47
CA GLU A 79 -44.00 27.83 7.20
C GLU A 79 -44.27 29.33 7.32
N GLU A 80 -44.92 29.88 6.28
CA GLU A 80 -46.07 30.80 6.34
C GLU A 80 -46.51 31.16 4.91
#